data_AF-A0A534BRQ3-F1
#
_entry.id   AF-A0A534BRQ3-F1
#
_cell.length_a   1.000
_cell.length_b   1.000
_cell.length_c   1.000
_cell.angle_alpha   90.00
_cell.angle_beta   90.00
_cell.angle_gamma   90.00
#
_symmetry.space_group_name_H-M   'P 1'
#
loop_
_entity.id
_entity.type
_entity.pdbx_description
1 polymer ?
#
loop_
_entity_poly.entity_id
_entity_poly.type
_entity_poly.pdbx_seq_one_letter_code
_entity_poly.pdbx_strand_id
1 'polypeptide(L)'
;MFLLAAVIVRILTVTESRRPCEVAPLEVFGVIADPARLPALIARVARIATALKVRAPTRIIVGLKPGPWVSTAPIRLQDGQVLPPGETLYLSPLELRALRSRELDAFIAHELGHFRAPDLPFTGPCVPAMRPPLYTGQGVRSLPRNFMDLARLRSLMVINGKAWVLKRAPGSIRQWGEFGADRAALAVAGGADLIAGLAKLAMLSGAWSYLQEHLREQVSRGIGPRNLVLDCLDLVQQVAASRHRAWFSALLVREQIAQPIDTHPTLVQRAAAAGVEAPAATARALQDLALWMNQPAESRRIEEELTALLGPAANELPC
;
A
#
# COMPACT_ATOMS: atom_id res chain seq x y z
N MET A 1 7.88 36.67 -36.26
CA MET A 1 8.33 36.17 -34.94
C MET A 1 7.27 35.34 -34.19
N PHE A 2 6.01 35.79 -34.08
CA PHE A 2 4.95 35.06 -33.35
C PHE A 2 4.62 33.65 -33.88
N LEU A 3 4.61 33.45 -35.20
CA LEU A 3 4.34 32.14 -35.81
C LEU A 3 5.44 31.11 -35.49
N LEU A 4 6.70 31.53 -35.54
CA LEU A 4 7.85 30.68 -35.20
C LEU A 4 7.80 30.24 -33.74
N ALA A 5 7.43 31.17 -32.86
CA ALA A 5 7.28 30.91 -31.42
C ALA A 5 6.16 29.88 -31.16
N ALA A 6 4.98 30.04 -31.78
CA ALA A 6 3.87 29.11 -31.64
C ALA A 6 4.22 27.69 -32.15
N VAL A 7 4.98 27.59 -33.24
CA VAL A 7 5.48 26.31 -33.77
C VAL A 7 6.46 25.67 -32.80
N ILE A 8 7.41 26.43 -32.23
CA ILE A 8 8.36 25.93 -31.24
C ILE A 8 7.63 25.43 -29.98
N VAL A 9 6.63 26.15 -29.47
CA VAL A 9 5.81 25.69 -28.33
C VAL A 9 5.08 24.40 -28.65
N ARG A 10 4.49 24.29 -29.84
CA ARG A 10 3.77 23.09 -30.27
C ARG A 10 4.71 21.91 -30.44
N ILE A 11 5.90 22.12 -30.99
CA ILE A 11 6.94 21.09 -31.08
C ILE A 11 7.38 20.68 -29.67
N LEU A 12 7.70 21.63 -28.79
CA LEU A 12 8.13 21.34 -27.42
C LEU A 12 7.07 20.60 -26.60
N THR A 13 5.80 20.97 -26.72
CA THR A 13 4.69 20.26 -26.05
C THR A 13 4.45 18.87 -26.65
N VAL A 14 4.56 18.70 -27.96
CA VAL A 14 4.47 17.37 -28.61
C VAL A 14 5.68 16.51 -28.24
N THR A 15 6.88 17.06 -28.14
CA THR A 15 8.09 16.30 -27.75
C THR A 15 8.09 15.96 -26.26
N GLU A 16 7.67 16.88 -25.36
CA GLU A 16 7.52 16.59 -23.92
C GLU A 16 6.40 15.58 -23.68
N SER A 17 5.28 15.67 -24.40
CA SER A 17 4.19 14.69 -24.28
C SER A 17 4.52 13.32 -24.90
N ARG A 18 5.54 13.24 -25.76
CA ARG A 18 6.07 12.00 -26.34
C ARG A 18 7.33 11.47 -25.66
N ARG A 19 7.93 12.23 -24.72
CA ARG A 19 8.91 11.62 -23.82
C ARG A 19 8.17 10.51 -23.08
N PRO A 20 8.68 9.27 -23.08
CA PRO A 20 8.17 8.27 -22.17
C PRO A 20 8.22 8.94 -20.80
N CYS A 21 7.08 9.06 -20.14
CA CYS A 21 7.07 9.40 -18.73
C CYS A 21 7.80 8.22 -18.09
N GLU A 22 9.11 8.36 -17.87
CA GLU A 22 9.91 7.34 -17.21
C GLU A 22 9.23 7.16 -15.86
N VAL A 23 8.59 6.01 -15.68
CA VAL A 23 7.84 5.73 -14.47
C VAL A 23 8.90 5.61 -13.40
N ALA A 24 9.02 6.67 -12.59
CA ALA A 24 9.96 6.69 -11.49
C ALA A 24 9.71 5.45 -10.60
N PRO A 25 10.77 4.73 -10.20
CA PRO A 25 10.61 3.56 -9.34
C PRO A 25 9.82 3.89 -8.09
N LEU A 26 8.95 2.97 -7.68
CA LEU A 26 8.32 3.03 -6.37
C LEU A 26 9.37 2.75 -5.31
N GLU A 27 9.56 3.69 -4.39
CA GLU A 27 10.43 3.51 -3.24
C GLU A 27 9.75 2.57 -2.24
N VAL A 28 10.39 1.45 -1.94
CA VAL A 28 9.82 0.40 -1.08
C VAL A 28 10.86 -0.05 -0.06
N PHE A 29 10.49 -0.04 1.21
CA PHE A 29 11.27 -0.66 2.27
C PHE A 29 10.88 -2.14 2.40
N GLY A 30 11.81 -3.05 2.16
CA GLY A 30 11.59 -4.48 2.32
C GLY A 30 12.72 -5.35 1.78
N VAL A 31 12.55 -6.66 1.94
CA VAL A 31 13.43 -7.69 1.37
C VAL A 31 12.66 -8.54 0.37
N ILE A 32 13.32 -8.99 -0.69
CA ILE A 32 12.71 -9.92 -1.64
C ILE A 32 12.57 -11.28 -0.95
N ALA A 33 11.39 -11.89 -1.09
CA ALA A 33 11.15 -13.23 -0.57
C ALA A 33 12.00 -14.26 -1.34
N ASP A 34 13.02 -14.78 -0.68
CA ASP A 34 13.90 -15.83 -1.20
C ASP A 34 13.20 -17.20 -1.09
N PRO A 35 13.13 -18.01 -2.17
CA PRO A 35 12.67 -19.40 -2.13
C PRO A 35 13.32 -20.27 -1.06
N ALA A 36 14.57 -20.00 -0.68
CA ALA A 36 15.25 -20.73 0.40
C ALA A 36 14.80 -20.29 1.81
N ARG A 37 14.24 -19.09 1.95
CA ARG A 37 13.85 -18.48 3.24
C ARG A 37 12.35 -18.49 3.50
N LEU A 38 11.54 -18.34 2.45
CA LEU A 38 10.08 -18.26 2.51
C LEU A 38 9.38 -19.23 1.51
N PRO A 39 9.80 -20.51 1.42
CA PRO A 39 9.20 -21.46 0.49
C PRO A 39 7.68 -21.62 0.66
N ALA A 40 7.18 -21.62 1.91
CA ALA A 40 5.75 -21.83 2.14
C ALA A 40 4.91 -20.64 1.67
N LEU A 41 5.41 -19.41 1.84
CA LEU A 41 4.75 -18.20 1.32
C LEU A 41 4.69 -18.20 -0.20
N ILE A 42 5.82 -18.48 -0.86
CA ILE A 42 5.91 -18.51 -2.33
C ILE A 42 4.97 -19.57 -2.90
N ALA A 43 4.98 -20.78 -2.34
CA ALA A 43 4.08 -21.85 -2.75
C ALA A 43 2.60 -21.48 -2.52
N ARG A 44 2.28 -20.81 -1.40
CA ARG A 44 0.93 -20.31 -1.12
C ARG A 44 0.47 -19.31 -2.18
N VAL A 45 1.28 -18.32 -2.52
CA VAL A 45 0.96 -17.31 -3.54
C VAL A 45 0.76 -17.97 -4.91
N ALA A 46 1.65 -18.88 -5.30
CA ALA A 46 1.54 -19.61 -6.57
C ALA A 46 0.26 -20.45 -6.67
N ARG A 47 -0.12 -21.13 -5.58
CA ARG A 47 -1.37 -21.90 -5.48
C ARG A 47 -2.60 -21.00 -5.66
N ILE A 48 -2.64 -19.84 -5.00
CA ILE A 48 -3.76 -18.90 -5.10
C ILE A 48 -3.83 -18.28 -6.49
N ALA A 49 -2.70 -17.88 -7.07
CA ALA A 49 -2.63 -17.37 -8.44
C ALA A 49 -3.21 -18.39 -9.45
N THR A 50 -2.85 -19.67 -9.28
CA THR A 50 -3.37 -20.78 -10.09
C THR A 50 -4.88 -20.94 -9.92
N ALA A 51 -5.39 -20.92 -8.68
CA ALA A 51 -6.81 -21.03 -8.39
C ALA A 51 -7.63 -19.90 -9.02
N LEU A 52 -7.08 -18.69 -9.04
CA LEU A 52 -7.70 -17.51 -9.65
C LEU A 52 -7.50 -17.40 -11.17
N LYS A 53 -6.66 -18.27 -11.75
CA LYS A 53 -6.23 -18.22 -13.16
C LYS A 53 -5.61 -16.87 -13.53
N VAL A 54 -4.74 -16.37 -12.67
CA VAL A 54 -3.99 -15.12 -12.88
C VAL A 54 -2.50 -15.40 -13.01
N ARG A 55 -1.77 -14.41 -13.54
CA ARG A 55 -0.31 -14.44 -13.49
C ARG A 55 0.16 -14.39 -12.04
N ALA A 56 1.03 -15.32 -11.68
CA ALA A 56 1.73 -15.25 -10.40
C ALA A 56 2.66 -14.03 -10.40
N PRO A 57 2.84 -13.34 -9.26
CA PRO A 57 3.85 -12.30 -9.14
C PRO A 57 5.23 -12.85 -9.50
N THR A 58 5.98 -12.08 -10.28
CA THR A 58 7.40 -12.37 -10.57
C THR A 58 8.26 -12.27 -9.31
N ARG A 59 7.80 -11.51 -8.32
CA ARG A 59 8.49 -11.31 -7.05
C ARG A 59 7.50 -10.99 -5.93
N ILE A 60 7.90 -11.36 -4.71
CA ILE A 60 7.21 -10.98 -3.48
C ILE A 60 8.20 -10.14 -2.67
N ILE A 61 7.79 -8.98 -2.19
CA ILE A 61 8.56 -8.13 -1.28
C ILE A 61 7.92 -8.21 0.09
N VAL A 62 8.74 -8.44 1.12
CA VAL A 62 8.31 -8.44 2.51
C VAL A 62 8.85 -7.19 3.19
N GLY A 63 7.98 -6.30 3.64
CA GLY A 63 8.34 -5.06 4.33
C GLY A 63 7.55 -4.82 5.61
N LEU A 64 7.85 -3.77 6.37
CA LEU A 64 7.24 -3.60 7.71
C LEU A 64 5.84 -3.00 7.68
N LYS A 65 5.54 -2.12 6.72
CA LYS A 65 4.28 -1.37 6.67
C LYS A 65 3.11 -2.32 6.41
N PRO A 66 2.07 -2.34 7.26
CA PRO A 66 0.87 -3.14 6.98
C PRO A 66 0.09 -2.54 5.81
N GLY A 67 -0.51 -3.41 5.01
CA GLY A 67 -1.24 -3.10 3.80
C GLY A 67 -0.62 -3.84 2.63
N PRO A 68 -1.13 -5.05 2.30
CA PRO A 68 -0.77 -5.74 1.08
C PRO A 68 -1.05 -4.85 -0.12
N TRP A 69 -0.22 -4.97 -1.15
CA TRP A 69 -0.47 -4.31 -2.42
C TRP A 69 0.20 -5.07 -3.56
N VAL A 70 -0.29 -4.84 -4.77
CA VAL A 70 0.37 -5.29 -6.00
C VAL A 70 0.80 -4.11 -6.87
N SER A 71 1.82 -4.31 -7.69
CA SER A 71 2.27 -3.30 -8.65
C SER A 71 2.99 -3.96 -9.83
N THR A 72 2.98 -3.30 -10.98
CA THR A 72 3.83 -3.65 -12.13
C THR A 72 4.92 -2.60 -12.39
N ALA A 73 4.96 -1.53 -11.59
CA ALA A 73 5.94 -0.46 -11.70
C ALA A 73 7.35 -0.95 -11.35
N PRO A 74 8.41 -0.28 -11.85
CA PRO A 74 9.76 -0.50 -11.32
C PRO A 74 9.79 -0.17 -9.83
N ILE A 75 10.66 -0.83 -9.06
CA ILE A 75 10.78 -0.66 -7.61
C ILE A 75 12.23 -0.33 -7.26
N ARG A 76 12.44 0.61 -6.34
CA ARG A 76 13.72 0.84 -5.70
C ARG A 76 13.63 0.41 -4.23
N LEU A 77 14.51 -0.49 -3.83
CA LEU A 77 14.64 -0.93 -2.45
C LEU A 77 15.52 0.04 -1.64
N GLN A 78 15.42 -0.05 -0.32
CA GLN A 78 16.18 0.80 0.61
C GLN A 78 17.71 0.71 0.48
N ASP A 79 18.23 -0.39 -0.07
CA ASP A 79 19.66 -0.60 -0.33
C ASP A 79 20.12 0.00 -1.68
N GLY A 80 19.21 0.64 -2.42
CA GLY A 80 19.45 1.21 -3.74
C GLY A 80 19.27 0.24 -4.91
N GLN A 81 18.96 -1.04 -4.65
CA GLN A 81 18.64 -2.01 -5.70
C GLN A 81 17.41 -1.55 -6.48
N VAL A 82 17.53 -1.45 -7.81
CA VAL A 82 16.42 -1.13 -8.72
C VAL A 82 15.94 -2.39 -9.41
N LEU A 83 14.69 -2.76 -9.15
CA LEU A 83 13.99 -3.86 -9.79
C LEU A 83 13.22 -3.34 -11.00
N PRO A 84 13.38 -3.96 -12.19
CA PRO A 84 12.68 -3.53 -13.39
C PRO A 84 11.15 -3.75 -13.25
N PRO A 85 10.34 -3.13 -14.13
CA PRO A 85 8.90 -3.38 -14.18
C PRO A 85 8.57 -4.88 -14.18
N GLY A 86 7.55 -5.27 -13.42
CA GLY A 86 7.12 -6.66 -13.28
C GLY A 86 6.15 -6.85 -12.12
N GLU A 87 5.33 -7.90 -12.19
CA GLU A 87 4.30 -8.20 -11.20
C GLU A 87 4.95 -8.41 -9.84
N THR A 88 4.68 -7.50 -8.92
CA THR A 88 5.17 -7.51 -7.56
C THR A 88 3.99 -7.61 -6.61
N LEU A 89 4.08 -8.50 -5.63
CA LEU A 89 3.20 -8.55 -4.46
C LEU A 89 4.01 -8.09 -3.24
N TYR A 90 3.46 -7.17 -2.47
CA TYR A 90 4.01 -6.77 -1.19
C TYR A 90 3.18 -7.34 -0.05
N LEU A 91 3.86 -7.82 0.99
CA LEU A 91 3.26 -8.30 2.22
C LEU A 91 4.08 -7.81 3.42
N SER A 92 3.43 -7.72 4.58
CA SER A 92 4.09 -7.43 5.84
C SER A 92 4.12 -8.65 6.75
N PRO A 93 5.21 -8.87 7.52
CA PRO A 93 5.20 -9.85 8.60
C PRO A 93 4.07 -9.61 9.61
N LEU A 94 3.56 -8.39 9.74
CA LEU A 94 2.36 -8.11 10.54
C LEU A 94 1.17 -8.93 10.08
N GLU A 95 0.91 -9.01 8.78
CA GLU A 95 -0.18 -9.82 8.23
C GLU A 95 0.13 -11.31 8.34
N LEU A 96 1.38 -11.72 8.06
CA LEU A 96 1.80 -13.11 8.14
C LEU A 96 1.65 -13.68 9.56
N ARG A 97 1.76 -12.82 10.57
CA ARG A 97 1.49 -13.17 11.96
C ARG A 97 0.00 -13.03 12.30
N ALA A 98 -0.59 -11.85 12.14
CA ALA A 98 -1.91 -11.56 12.67
C ALA A 98 -3.07 -12.30 11.98
N LEU A 99 -2.92 -12.62 10.69
CA LEU A 99 -3.97 -13.24 9.91
C LEU A 99 -3.96 -14.76 10.06
N ARG A 100 -5.15 -15.36 10.21
CA ARG A 100 -5.31 -16.80 10.09
C ARG A 100 -5.02 -17.24 8.66
N SER A 101 -4.70 -18.53 8.48
CA SER A 101 -4.34 -19.04 7.16
C SER A 101 -5.38 -18.76 6.08
N ARG A 102 -6.69 -18.84 6.38
CA ARG A 102 -7.74 -18.53 5.38
C ARG A 102 -7.90 -17.02 5.16
N GLU A 103 -7.75 -16.20 6.20
CA GLU A 103 -7.76 -14.74 6.08
C GLU A 103 -6.59 -14.28 5.20
N LEU A 104 -5.37 -14.81 5.43
CA LEU A 104 -4.21 -14.52 4.58
C LEU A 104 -4.43 -14.97 3.13
N ASP A 105 -5.02 -16.15 2.91
CA ASP A 105 -5.39 -16.60 1.56
C ASP A 105 -6.42 -15.67 0.91
N ALA A 106 -7.37 -15.12 1.68
CA ALA A 106 -8.34 -14.11 1.21
C ALA A 106 -7.64 -12.81 0.76
N PHE A 107 -6.66 -12.33 1.53
CA PHE A 107 -5.92 -11.11 1.22
C PHE A 107 -5.04 -11.26 0.00
N ILE A 108 -4.27 -12.34 -0.08
CA ILE A 108 -3.46 -12.63 -1.27
C ILE A 108 -4.39 -12.75 -2.49
N ALA A 109 -5.54 -13.42 -2.36
CA ALA A 109 -6.50 -13.53 -3.45
C ALA A 109 -7.12 -12.19 -3.86
N HIS A 110 -7.40 -11.29 -2.90
CA HIS A 110 -7.85 -9.92 -3.17
C HIS A 110 -6.80 -9.17 -3.99
N GLU A 111 -5.55 -9.13 -3.51
CA GLU A 111 -4.46 -8.43 -4.19
C GLU A 111 -4.20 -8.97 -5.59
N LEU A 112 -4.16 -10.29 -5.75
CA LEU A 112 -4.02 -10.93 -7.05
C LEU A 112 -5.24 -10.71 -7.96
N GLY A 113 -6.41 -10.42 -7.38
CA GLY A 113 -7.61 -10.00 -8.09
C GLY A 113 -7.42 -8.69 -8.86
N HIS A 114 -6.57 -7.78 -8.37
CA HIS A 114 -6.23 -6.54 -9.07
C HIS A 114 -5.46 -6.79 -10.38
N PHE A 115 -4.76 -7.92 -10.53
CA PHE A 115 -4.14 -8.30 -11.81
C PHE A 115 -5.15 -8.77 -12.87
N ARG A 116 -6.41 -9.08 -12.52
CA ARG A 116 -7.44 -9.55 -13.46
C ARG A 116 -8.09 -8.44 -14.28
N ALA A 117 -7.98 -7.19 -13.84
CA ALA A 117 -8.58 -6.06 -14.55
C ALA A 117 -7.79 -5.81 -15.85
N PRO A 118 -8.38 -6.03 -17.05
CA PRO A 118 -7.63 -5.95 -18.31
C PRO A 118 -7.05 -4.57 -18.63
N ASP A 119 -7.51 -3.48 -18.01
CA ASP A 119 -7.23 -2.12 -18.49
C ASP A 119 -7.06 -1.05 -17.39
N LEU A 120 -6.57 -1.40 -16.20
CA LEU A 120 -6.02 -0.36 -15.32
C LEU A 120 -4.51 -0.58 -15.15
N PRO A 121 -3.65 0.37 -15.56
CA PRO A 121 -2.33 0.46 -14.94
C PRO A 121 -2.60 0.63 -13.45
N PHE A 122 -2.48 -0.46 -12.69
CA PHE A 122 -2.69 -0.44 -11.25
C PHE A 122 -1.66 0.52 -10.69
N THR A 123 -2.16 1.71 -10.38
CA THR A 123 -1.43 2.74 -9.66
C THR A 123 -1.61 2.33 -8.21
N GLY A 124 -0.67 1.51 -7.71
CA GLY A 124 -0.21 1.71 -6.33
C GLY A 124 0.03 3.21 -6.13
N PRO A 125 -0.03 3.74 -4.89
CA PRO A 125 0.05 5.16 -4.63
C PRO A 125 1.10 5.77 -5.55
N CYS A 126 0.65 6.59 -6.51
CA CYS A 126 1.56 7.28 -7.42
C CYS A 126 2.24 8.35 -6.57
N VAL A 127 3.15 7.91 -5.71
CA VAL A 127 3.92 8.69 -4.77
C VAL A 127 5.29 9.07 -5.35
N PRO A 128 5.84 8.50 -6.44
CA PRO A 128 7.04 9.07 -7.04
C PRO A 128 6.68 10.07 -8.17
N ALA A 129 5.78 11.03 -7.87
CA ALA A 129 5.64 12.30 -8.60
C ALA A 129 4.85 13.37 -7.82
N MET A 130 4.58 13.14 -6.53
CA MET A 130 4.01 14.14 -5.61
C MET A 130 5.06 14.68 -4.64
N ARG A 131 6.34 14.67 -5.01
CA ARG A 131 7.07 15.92 -4.83
C ARG A 131 6.45 16.88 -5.85
N PRO A 132 5.70 17.94 -5.46
CA PRO A 132 5.87 19.16 -6.23
C PRO A 132 7.39 19.28 -6.40
N PRO A 133 7.96 19.57 -7.59
CA PRO A 133 9.36 19.95 -7.61
C PRO A 133 9.48 20.99 -6.50
N LEU A 134 10.19 20.62 -5.43
CA LEU A 134 10.61 21.54 -4.41
C LEU A 134 11.59 22.43 -5.18
N TYR A 135 11.05 23.35 -5.96
CA TYR A 135 11.53 24.69 -5.84
C TYR A 135 11.26 25.03 -4.38
N THR A 136 12.30 24.82 -3.58
CA THR A 136 12.74 25.83 -2.64
C THR A 136 12.16 27.19 -3.05
N GLY A 137 11.55 27.91 -2.11
CA GLY A 137 10.81 29.16 -2.32
C GLY A 137 11.59 30.33 -2.96
N GLN A 138 12.64 30.06 -3.72
CA GLN A 138 13.43 30.96 -4.54
C GLN A 138 13.02 30.96 -6.03
N GLY A 139 12.27 29.95 -6.53
CA GLY A 139 11.95 29.85 -7.98
C GLY A 139 10.71 30.62 -8.45
N VAL A 140 9.66 30.69 -7.64
CA VAL A 140 8.35 31.29 -8.01
C VAL A 140 8.24 32.73 -7.52
N ARG A 141 9.29 33.52 -7.74
CA ARG A 141 9.28 34.98 -7.54
C ARG A 141 9.72 35.77 -8.76
N SER A 142 9.99 35.10 -9.88
CA SER A 142 10.33 35.78 -11.13
C SER A 142 9.19 35.68 -12.13
N LEU A 143 8.71 36.84 -12.60
CA LEU A 143 7.89 36.97 -13.80
C LEU A 143 8.59 36.21 -14.95
N PRO A 144 7.86 35.48 -15.82
CA PRO A 144 8.45 34.76 -16.93
C PRO A 144 9.21 35.74 -17.81
N ARG A 145 10.55 35.66 -17.83
CA ARG A 145 11.40 36.61 -18.56
C ARG A 145 11.46 36.28 -20.05
N ASN A 146 11.34 35.00 -20.42
CA ASN A 146 11.53 34.54 -21.78
C ASN A 146 10.42 33.56 -22.25
N PHE A 147 10.25 33.45 -23.58
CA PHE A 147 9.24 32.59 -24.21
C PHE A 147 9.35 31.09 -23.83
N MET A 148 10.56 30.61 -23.57
CA MET A 148 10.80 29.23 -23.10
C MET A 148 10.22 28.96 -21.70
N ASP A 149 10.17 29.96 -20.82
CA ASP A 149 9.58 29.81 -19.48
C ASP A 149 8.06 29.69 -19.57
N LEU A 150 7.44 30.40 -20.51
CA LEU A 150 6.01 30.28 -20.80
C LEU A 150 5.65 28.88 -21.33
N ALA A 151 6.50 28.32 -22.20
CA ALA A 151 6.33 26.98 -22.75
C ALA A 151 6.44 25.90 -21.66
N ARG A 152 7.43 26.03 -20.76
CA ARG A 152 7.60 25.16 -19.58
C ARG A 152 6.41 25.27 -18.64
N LEU A 153 5.96 26.48 -18.31
CA LEU A 153 4.78 26.70 -17.47
C LEU A 153 3.52 26.04 -18.05
N ARG A 154 3.31 26.16 -19.37
CA ARG A 154 2.18 25.51 -20.07
C ARG A 154 2.29 23.99 -20.06
N SER A 155 3.48 23.43 -20.27
CA SER A 155 3.71 21.98 -20.17
C SER A 155 3.44 21.46 -18.76
N LEU A 156 3.88 22.20 -17.73
CA LEU A 156 3.61 21.90 -16.33
C LEU A 156 2.11 21.96 -16.02
N MET A 157 1.36 22.92 -16.58
CA MET A 157 -0.09 22.95 -16.42
C MET A 157 -0.78 21.76 -17.08
N VAL A 158 -0.32 21.29 -18.25
CA VAL A 158 -0.87 20.11 -18.91
C VAL A 158 -0.55 18.83 -18.12
N ILE A 159 0.66 18.67 -17.60
CA ILE A 159 1.07 17.52 -16.78
C ILE A 159 0.30 17.51 -15.46
N ASN A 160 0.23 18.65 -14.75
CA ASN A 160 -0.55 18.78 -13.52
C ASN A 160 -2.06 18.59 -13.78
N GLY A 161 -2.58 19.06 -14.92
CA GLY A 161 -3.96 18.83 -15.34
C GLY A 161 -4.27 17.35 -15.57
N LYS A 162 -3.37 16.60 -16.22
CA LYS A 162 -3.50 15.15 -16.39
C LYS A 162 -3.42 14.39 -15.06
N ALA A 163 -2.49 14.77 -14.18
CA ALA A 163 -2.38 14.21 -12.84
C ALA A 163 -3.65 14.50 -12.00
N TRP A 164 -4.24 15.68 -12.16
CA TRP A 164 -5.50 16.07 -11.51
C TRP A 164 -6.72 15.28 -12.03
N VAL A 165 -6.77 14.96 -13.33
CA VAL A 165 -7.79 14.07 -13.91
C VAL A 165 -7.65 12.63 -13.40
N LEU A 166 -6.42 12.10 -13.27
CA LEU A 166 -6.18 10.76 -12.72
C LEU A 166 -6.52 10.66 -11.22
N LYS A 167 -6.28 11.74 -10.46
CA LYS A 167 -6.76 11.90 -9.07
C LYS A 167 -8.29 12.00 -8.96
N ARG A 168 -8.97 12.30 -10.07
CA ARG A 168 -10.42 12.32 -10.21
C ARG A 168 -10.94 11.15 -11.05
N ALA A 169 -10.23 10.03 -11.11
CA ALA A 169 -10.87 8.78 -11.49
C ALA A 169 -12.14 8.66 -10.63
N PRO A 170 -13.35 8.53 -11.24
CA PRO A 170 -14.59 8.50 -10.49
C PRO A 170 -14.47 7.46 -9.38
N GLY A 171 -14.81 7.81 -8.13
CA GLY A 171 -14.73 6.89 -6.99
C GLY A 171 -15.42 5.54 -7.27
N SER A 172 -16.44 5.56 -8.13
CA SER A 172 -17.07 4.34 -8.66
C SER A 172 -16.06 3.39 -9.32
N ILE A 173 -15.20 3.81 -10.25
CA ILE A 173 -14.28 2.89 -10.94
C ILE A 173 -13.35 2.17 -9.95
N ARG A 174 -12.83 2.88 -8.94
CA ARG A 174 -12.00 2.30 -7.88
C ARG A 174 -12.81 1.31 -7.04
N GLN A 175 -14.01 1.69 -6.60
CA GLN A 175 -14.91 0.82 -5.86
C GLN A 175 -15.28 -0.45 -6.65
N TRP A 176 -15.51 -0.34 -7.96
CA TRP A 176 -15.79 -1.49 -8.83
C TRP A 176 -14.59 -2.44 -8.91
N GLY A 177 -13.36 -1.91 -8.95
CA GLY A 177 -12.13 -2.69 -8.86
C GLY A 177 -12.01 -3.43 -7.52
N GLU A 178 -12.25 -2.73 -6.41
CA GLU A 178 -12.27 -3.30 -5.05
C GLU A 178 -13.28 -4.43 -4.89
N PHE A 179 -14.52 -4.25 -5.35
CA PHE A 179 -15.51 -5.34 -5.34
C PHE A 179 -15.13 -6.49 -6.27
N GLY A 180 -14.39 -6.22 -7.35
CA GLY A 180 -13.81 -7.25 -8.22
C GLY A 180 -12.76 -8.09 -7.51
N ALA A 181 -11.85 -7.44 -6.80
CA ALA A 181 -10.85 -8.09 -5.95
C ALA A 181 -11.51 -8.84 -4.78
N ASP A 182 -12.56 -8.31 -4.16
CA ASP A 182 -13.34 -9.00 -3.13
C ASP A 182 -13.95 -10.29 -3.64
N ARG A 183 -14.50 -10.30 -4.86
CA ARG A 183 -15.00 -11.53 -5.48
C ARG A 183 -13.90 -12.59 -5.64
N ALA A 184 -12.67 -12.19 -5.95
CA ALA A 184 -11.54 -13.11 -6.02
C ALA A 184 -11.22 -13.71 -4.63
N ALA A 185 -11.21 -12.88 -3.58
CA ALA A 185 -11.03 -13.34 -2.21
C ALA A 185 -12.15 -14.28 -1.74
N LEU A 186 -13.41 -13.94 -2.05
CA LEU A 186 -14.58 -14.77 -1.75
C LEU A 186 -14.48 -16.16 -2.39
N ALA A 187 -13.98 -16.24 -3.63
CA ALA A 187 -13.83 -17.52 -4.33
C ALA A 187 -12.78 -18.44 -3.69
N VAL A 188 -11.81 -17.89 -2.96
CA VAL A 188 -10.69 -18.67 -2.36
C VAL A 188 -10.92 -18.98 -0.89
N ALA A 189 -11.40 -18.02 -0.11
CA ALA A 189 -11.51 -18.11 1.35
C ALA A 189 -12.92 -17.87 1.88
N GLY A 190 -13.77 -17.15 1.15
CA GLY A 190 -15.13 -16.81 1.56
C GLY A 190 -15.24 -15.46 2.27
N GLY A 191 -16.47 -14.96 2.40
CA GLY A 191 -16.74 -13.60 2.88
C GLY A 191 -16.33 -13.38 4.34
N ALA A 192 -16.57 -14.35 5.22
CA ALA A 192 -16.31 -14.16 6.64
C ALA A 192 -14.80 -13.97 6.93
N ASP A 193 -13.95 -14.75 6.25
CA ASP A 193 -12.49 -14.63 6.38
C ASP A 193 -11.95 -13.35 5.73
N LEU A 194 -12.52 -12.91 4.60
CA LEU A 194 -12.18 -11.61 4.00
C LEU A 194 -12.49 -10.45 4.95
N ILE A 195 -13.71 -10.37 5.47
CA ILE A 195 -14.13 -9.25 6.32
C ILE A 195 -13.38 -9.27 7.66
N ALA A 196 -13.16 -10.46 8.24
CA ALA A 196 -12.35 -10.59 9.44
C ALA A 196 -10.92 -10.09 9.21
N GLY A 197 -10.28 -10.48 8.11
CA GLY A 197 -8.94 -10.00 7.78
C GLY A 197 -8.90 -8.50 7.49
N LEU A 198 -9.92 -7.91 6.85
CA LEU A 198 -10.02 -6.45 6.63
C LEU A 198 -10.13 -5.68 7.94
N ALA A 199 -10.91 -6.20 8.89
CA ALA A 199 -10.96 -5.64 10.23
C ALA A 199 -9.58 -5.71 10.92
N LYS A 200 -8.87 -6.84 10.84
CA LYS A 200 -7.51 -6.98 11.40
C LYS A 200 -6.52 -6.03 10.73
N LEU A 201 -6.55 -5.92 9.40
CA LEU A 201 -5.67 -5.03 8.66
C LEU A 201 -5.88 -3.57 9.08
N ALA A 202 -7.13 -3.12 9.19
CA ALA A 202 -7.44 -1.77 9.65
C ALA A 202 -6.87 -1.50 11.05
N MET A 203 -6.91 -2.49 11.96
CA MET A 203 -6.28 -2.39 13.28
C MET A 203 -4.76 -2.32 13.21
N LEU A 204 -4.14 -3.18 12.39
CA LEU A 204 -2.69 -3.19 12.19
C LEU A 204 -2.21 -1.86 11.61
N SER A 205 -2.91 -1.30 10.61
CA SER A 205 -2.61 0.00 10.04
C SER A 205 -2.73 1.13 11.08
N GLY A 206 -3.78 1.11 11.90
CA GLY A 206 -3.95 2.09 12.98
C GLY A 206 -2.84 2.00 14.04
N ALA A 207 -2.50 0.79 14.48
CA ALA A 207 -1.42 0.56 15.44
C ALA A 207 -0.05 0.92 14.87
N TRP A 208 0.19 0.63 13.59
CA TRP A 208 1.41 1.01 12.88
C TRP A 208 1.57 2.52 12.80
N SER A 209 0.52 3.26 12.42
CA SER A 209 0.56 4.72 12.40
C SER A 209 0.81 5.31 13.78
N TYR A 210 0.17 4.76 14.82
CA TYR A 210 0.43 5.17 16.20
C TYR A 210 1.89 4.91 16.59
N LEU A 211 2.40 3.71 16.30
CA LEU A 211 3.77 3.32 16.60
C LEU A 211 4.77 4.23 15.85
N GLN A 212 4.58 4.49 14.56
CA GLN A 212 5.46 5.38 13.77
C GLN A 212 5.59 6.78 14.37
N GLU A 213 4.50 7.36 14.90
CA GLU A 213 4.52 8.67 15.52
C GLU A 213 5.31 8.65 16.85
N HIS A 214 5.12 7.62 17.66
CA HIS A 214 5.74 7.52 18.99
C HIS A 214 7.16 6.96 18.95
N LEU A 215 7.53 6.18 17.93
CA LEU A 215 8.88 5.63 17.75
C LEU A 215 9.92 6.73 17.64
N ARG A 216 9.62 7.84 16.96
CA ARG A 216 10.56 8.98 16.86
C ARG A 216 10.89 9.53 18.24
N GLU A 217 9.88 9.65 19.10
CA GLU A 217 10.05 10.11 20.48
C GLU A 217 10.81 9.07 21.32
N GLN A 218 10.51 7.78 21.19
CA GLN A 218 11.20 6.72 21.93
C GLN A 218 12.68 6.61 21.55
N VAL A 219 12.98 6.64 20.25
CA VAL A 219 14.36 6.57 19.74
C VAL A 219 15.16 7.80 20.15
N SER A 220 14.56 9.00 20.16
CA SER A 220 15.24 10.21 20.65
C SER A 220 15.58 10.15 22.15
N ARG A 221 14.87 9.33 22.91
CA ARG A 221 15.15 9.02 24.33
C ARG A 221 16.11 7.83 24.52
N GLY A 222 16.68 7.30 23.44
CA GLY A 222 17.58 6.15 23.46
C GLY A 222 16.89 4.80 23.63
N ILE A 223 15.56 4.75 23.52
CA ILE A 223 14.77 3.52 23.61
C ILE A 223 14.47 3.05 22.19
N GLY A 224 15.29 2.15 21.68
CA GLY A 224 15.06 1.51 20.37
C GLY A 224 13.98 0.41 20.44
N PRO A 225 13.27 0.15 19.33
CA PRO A 225 12.32 -0.96 19.25
C PRO A 225 13.06 -2.30 19.35
N ARG A 226 12.43 -3.30 19.98
CA ARG A 226 13.02 -4.65 20.08
C ARG A 226 12.80 -5.41 18.79
N ASN A 227 11.56 -5.36 18.31
CA ASN A 227 11.09 -5.92 17.06
C ASN A 227 9.79 -5.18 16.74
N LEU A 228 9.80 -4.35 15.70
CA LEU A 228 8.67 -3.48 15.38
C LEU A 228 7.37 -4.24 15.07
N VAL A 229 7.51 -5.46 14.56
CA VAL A 229 6.37 -6.33 14.29
C VAL A 229 5.74 -6.78 15.60
N LEU A 230 6.56 -7.20 16.57
CA LEU A 230 6.07 -7.56 17.90
C LEU A 230 5.49 -6.35 18.66
N ASP A 231 6.19 -5.21 18.64
CA ASP A 231 5.75 -3.99 19.32
C ASP A 231 4.38 -3.52 18.78
N CYS A 232 4.16 -3.61 17.46
CA CYS A 232 2.87 -3.30 16.84
C CYS A 232 1.78 -4.32 17.21
N LEU A 233 2.09 -5.62 17.20
CA LEU A 233 1.13 -6.66 17.59
C LEU A 233 0.73 -6.55 19.06
N ASP A 234 1.66 -6.20 19.94
CA ASP A 234 1.39 -5.97 21.37
C ASP A 234 0.40 -4.80 21.56
N LEU A 235 0.56 -3.71 20.80
CA LEU A 235 -0.40 -2.59 20.81
C LEU A 235 -1.80 -3.03 20.37
N VAL A 236 -1.89 -3.77 19.26
CA VAL A 236 -3.16 -4.31 18.76
C VAL A 236 -3.82 -5.22 19.78
N GLN A 237 -3.04 -6.08 20.43
CA GLN A 237 -3.55 -7.01 21.44
C GLN A 237 -4.05 -6.27 22.69
N GLN A 238 -3.31 -5.27 23.18
CA GLN A 238 -3.74 -4.44 24.30
C GLN A 238 -5.08 -3.76 24.00
N VAL A 239 -5.24 -3.20 22.80
CA VAL A 239 -6.52 -2.61 22.37
C VAL A 239 -7.63 -3.67 22.32
N ALA A 240 -7.36 -4.84 21.72
CA ALA A 240 -8.32 -5.92 21.57
C ALA A 240 -8.76 -6.56 22.90
N ALA A 241 -7.89 -6.56 23.90
CA ALA A 241 -8.15 -7.07 25.26
C ALA A 241 -8.72 -6.00 26.20
N SER A 242 -8.62 -4.71 25.86
CA SER A 242 -9.08 -3.62 26.71
C SER A 242 -10.61 -3.51 26.77
N ARG A 243 -11.11 -2.78 27.79
CA ARG A 243 -12.50 -2.32 27.86
C ARG A 243 -12.94 -1.48 26.65
N HIS A 244 -12.00 -0.94 25.87
CA HIS A 244 -12.27 -0.13 24.69
C HIS A 244 -12.57 -0.96 23.44
N ARG A 245 -12.47 -2.29 23.50
CA ARG A 245 -12.73 -3.22 22.39
C ARG A 245 -14.05 -2.93 21.67
N ALA A 246 -15.15 -2.74 22.40
CA ALA A 246 -16.46 -2.49 21.81
C ALA A 246 -16.52 -1.15 21.05
N TRP A 247 -15.88 -0.11 21.60
CA TRP A 247 -15.77 1.20 20.95
C TRP A 247 -14.93 1.12 19.68
N PHE A 248 -13.77 0.46 19.73
CA PHE A 248 -12.92 0.25 18.55
C PHE A 248 -13.63 -0.58 17.48
N SER A 249 -14.36 -1.63 17.86
CA SER A 249 -15.18 -2.41 16.92
C SER A 249 -16.20 -1.53 16.21
N ALA A 250 -16.86 -0.64 16.94
CA ALA A 250 -17.83 0.29 16.36
C ALA A 250 -17.17 1.32 15.44
N LEU A 251 -15.96 1.78 15.77
CA LEU A 251 -15.17 2.69 14.93
C LEU A 251 -14.80 2.03 13.59
N LEU A 252 -14.29 0.80 13.60
CA LEU A 252 -13.92 0.05 12.39
C LEU A 252 -15.10 -0.18 11.44
N VAL A 253 -16.30 -0.35 11.99
CA VAL A 253 -17.53 -0.52 11.21
C VAL A 253 -18.03 0.81 10.64
N ARG A 254 -17.79 1.93 11.34
CA ARG A 254 -18.29 3.25 10.97
C ARG A 254 -17.37 4.03 10.03
N GLU A 255 -16.07 3.89 10.19
CA GLU A 255 -15.09 4.67 9.44
C GLU A 255 -14.97 4.19 7.99
N GLN A 256 -15.08 5.13 7.06
CA GLN A 256 -14.31 5.05 5.82
C GLN A 256 -12.86 5.18 6.25
N ILE A 257 -11.97 4.25 5.89
CA ILE A 257 -10.54 4.53 5.98
C ILE A 257 -10.25 5.59 4.91
N ALA A 258 -10.59 6.83 5.22
CA ALA A 258 -10.52 7.97 4.33
C ALA A 258 -9.09 8.46 4.34
N GLN A 259 -8.26 7.94 3.44
CA GLN A 259 -7.11 8.72 3.02
C GLN A 259 -7.62 9.90 2.17
N PRO A 260 -6.98 11.09 2.20
CA PRO A 260 -7.53 12.33 1.62
C PRO A 260 -7.85 12.32 0.11
N ILE A 261 -7.56 11.22 -0.59
CA ILE A 261 -7.68 11.04 -2.04
C ILE A 261 -8.28 9.65 -2.36
N ASP A 262 -8.73 8.91 -1.35
CA ASP A 262 -9.02 7.49 -1.46
C ASP A 262 -10.50 7.21 -1.19
N THR A 263 -11.15 6.55 -2.15
CA THR A 263 -12.58 6.21 -2.11
C THR A 263 -12.72 4.69 -2.08
N HIS A 264 -12.04 4.01 -1.16
CA HIS A 264 -12.32 2.60 -0.90
C HIS A 264 -13.75 2.43 -0.35
N PRO A 265 -14.47 1.36 -0.74
CA PRO A 265 -15.74 1.04 -0.10
C PRO A 265 -15.52 0.75 1.40
N THR A 266 -16.49 1.12 2.22
CA THR A 266 -16.43 0.87 3.68
C THR A 266 -16.42 -0.61 3.99
N LEU A 267 -15.94 -0.97 5.18
CA LEU A 267 -16.03 -2.36 5.67
C LEU A 267 -17.48 -2.87 5.64
N VAL A 268 -18.46 -2.00 5.94
CA VAL A 268 -19.90 -2.32 5.85
C VAL A 268 -20.33 -2.61 4.42
N GLN A 269 -19.91 -1.79 3.46
CA GLN A 269 -20.25 -1.99 2.05
C GLN A 269 -19.65 -3.30 1.51
N ARG A 270 -18.39 -3.59 1.86
CA ARG A 270 -17.71 -4.83 1.47
C ARG A 270 -18.33 -6.04 2.15
N ALA A 271 -18.70 -5.93 3.43
CA ALA A 271 -19.36 -7.01 4.15
C ALA A 271 -20.74 -7.33 3.59
N ALA A 272 -21.54 -6.31 3.28
CA ALA A 272 -22.82 -6.48 2.61
C ALA A 272 -22.68 -7.17 1.24
N ALA A 273 -21.70 -6.74 0.42
CA ALA A 273 -21.40 -7.38 -0.86
C ALA A 273 -20.90 -8.82 -0.69
N ALA A 274 -20.24 -9.12 0.43
CA ALA A 274 -19.77 -10.46 0.77
C ALA A 274 -20.83 -11.36 1.42
N GLY A 275 -22.04 -10.84 1.69
CA GLY A 275 -23.12 -11.56 2.38
C GLY A 275 -22.83 -11.81 3.86
N VAL A 276 -22.09 -10.93 4.52
CA VAL A 276 -21.64 -11.08 5.91
C VAL A 276 -22.04 -9.87 6.75
N GLU A 277 -22.44 -10.12 7.99
CA GLU A 277 -22.67 -9.07 8.99
C GLU A 277 -21.34 -8.52 9.51
N ALA A 278 -21.01 -7.27 9.15
CA ALA A 278 -19.77 -6.62 9.55
C ALA A 278 -19.52 -6.64 11.07
N PRO A 279 -20.51 -6.37 11.96
CA PRO A 279 -20.27 -6.38 13.40
C PRO A 279 -19.83 -7.75 13.92
N ALA A 280 -20.42 -8.84 13.42
CA ALA A 280 -20.08 -10.19 13.85
C ALA A 280 -18.67 -10.60 13.39
N ALA A 281 -18.32 -10.28 12.14
CA ALA A 281 -16.99 -10.54 11.60
C ALA A 281 -15.90 -9.74 12.32
N THR A 282 -16.14 -8.45 12.60
CA THR A 282 -15.22 -7.59 13.37
C THR A 282 -15.08 -8.07 14.81
N ALA A 283 -16.18 -8.46 15.46
CA ALA A 283 -16.13 -9.00 16.82
C ALA A 283 -15.29 -10.28 16.91
N ARG A 284 -15.44 -11.17 15.91
CA ARG A 284 -14.60 -12.38 15.77
C ARG A 284 -13.14 -12.02 15.55
N ALA A 285 -12.84 -11.11 14.62
CA ALA A 285 -11.48 -10.66 14.34
C ALA A 285 -10.76 -10.13 15.60
N LEU A 286 -11.46 -9.34 16.42
CA LEU A 286 -10.97 -8.85 17.70
C LEU A 286 -10.74 -9.96 18.72
N GLN A 287 -11.59 -10.99 18.74
CA GLN A 287 -11.42 -12.14 19.63
C GLN A 287 -10.18 -12.92 19.26
N ASP A 288 -9.98 -13.11 17.96
CA ASP A 288 -8.85 -13.85 17.43
C ASP A 288 -7.54 -13.13 17.72
N LEU A 289 -7.48 -11.81 17.51
CA LEU A 289 -6.30 -11.01 17.84
C LEU A 289 -5.99 -11.01 19.33
N ALA A 290 -7.00 -11.03 20.20
CA ALA A 290 -6.78 -11.10 21.65
C ALA A 290 -6.21 -12.46 22.09
N LEU A 291 -6.60 -13.55 21.42
CA LEU A 291 -6.25 -14.92 21.79
C LEU A 291 -5.01 -15.46 21.06
N TRP A 292 -4.63 -14.88 19.92
CA TRP A 292 -3.58 -15.41 19.08
C TRP A 292 -2.22 -14.87 19.52
N MET A 293 -1.42 -15.74 20.13
CA MET A 293 -0.01 -15.50 20.41
C MET A 293 0.81 -16.70 19.94
N ASN A 294 1.85 -16.41 19.16
CA ASN A 294 2.89 -17.35 18.74
C ASN A 294 2.47 -18.50 17.80
N GLN A 295 2.69 -18.26 16.51
CA GLN A 295 3.37 -19.28 15.71
C GLN A 295 4.85 -18.88 15.54
N PRO A 296 5.80 -19.85 15.51
CA PRO A 296 7.14 -19.59 15.04
C PRO A 296 7.03 -19.29 13.55
N ALA A 297 6.80 -18.02 13.24
CA ALA A 297 6.62 -17.59 11.88
C ALA A 297 7.94 -17.79 11.15
N GLU A 298 7.89 -18.43 9.99
CA GLU A 298 8.96 -18.44 8.99
C GLU A 298 9.52 -17.01 8.77
N SER A 299 8.69 -15.99 9.03
CA SER A 299 9.04 -14.57 9.00
C SER A 299 9.87 -14.05 10.19
N ARG A 300 10.08 -14.77 11.32
CA ARG A 300 10.78 -14.19 12.50
C ARG A 300 12.15 -13.61 12.14
N ARG A 301 12.96 -14.35 11.38
CA ARG A 301 14.28 -13.87 10.94
C ARG A 301 14.17 -12.64 10.04
N ILE A 302 13.13 -12.56 9.22
CA ILE A 302 12.85 -11.41 8.35
C ILE A 302 12.35 -10.22 9.16
N GLU A 303 11.54 -10.43 10.19
CA GLU A 303 11.08 -9.38 11.12
C GLU A 303 12.27 -8.70 11.82
N GLU A 304 13.20 -9.51 12.33
CA GLU A 304 14.42 -9.05 13.00
C GLU A 304 15.34 -8.32 12.00
N GLU A 305 15.55 -8.88 10.81
CA GLU A 305 16.33 -8.24 9.74
C GLU A 305 15.73 -6.90 9.32
N LEU A 306 14.42 -6.84 9.04
CA LEU A 306 13.74 -5.62 8.67
C LEU A 306 13.77 -4.57 9.79
N THR A 307 13.65 -4.99 11.05
CA THR A 307 13.79 -4.07 12.20
C THR A 307 15.22 -3.54 12.29
N ALA A 308 16.22 -4.39 12.12
CA ALA A 308 17.63 -4.00 12.15
C ALA A 308 18.02 -3.06 10.99
N LEU A 309 17.44 -3.26 9.81
CA LEU A 309 17.65 -2.41 8.62
C LEU A 309 17.20 -0.96 8.83
N LEU A 310 16.30 -0.68 9.78
CA LEU A 310 15.94 0.70 10.13
C LEU A 310 17.03 1.40 10.97
N GLY A 311 17.92 0.64 11.63
CA GLY A 311 18.99 1.15 12.48
C GLY A 311 18.54 2.05 13.65
N PRO A 312 19.46 2.61 14.44
CA PRO A 312 19.16 3.68 15.41
C PRO A 312 18.82 5.02 14.73
N ALA A 313 18.93 5.11 13.39
CA ALA A 313 18.61 6.30 12.60
C ALA A 313 17.11 6.33 12.23
N ALA A 314 16.22 6.26 13.23
CA ALA A 314 14.78 6.48 13.04
C ALA A 314 14.40 7.92 12.65
N ASN A 315 15.39 8.77 12.35
CA ASN A 315 15.19 10.17 11.96
C ASN A 315 14.64 10.31 10.53
N GLU A 316 14.74 9.28 9.70
CA GLU A 316 14.23 9.30 8.32
C GLU A 316 13.39 8.05 8.03
N LEU A 317 12.29 7.84 8.77
CA LEU A 317 11.29 6.83 8.39
C LEU A 317 10.74 7.16 6.99
N PRO A 318 10.90 6.28 5.99
CA PRO A 318 10.24 6.45 4.70
C PRO A 318 8.72 6.24 4.84
N CYS A 319 7.96 7.20 4.30
CA CYS A 319 6.49 7.27 4.32
C CYS A 319 5.79 6.13 3.56
#